data_AF-A0A7S3LLX3-F1
#
_entry.id   AF-A0A7S3LLX3-F1
#
_cell.length_a   1.000
_cell.length_b   1.000
_cell.length_c   1.000
_cell.angle_alpha   90.00
_cell.angle_beta   90.00
_cell.angle_gamma   90.00
#
_symmetry.space_group_name_H-M   'P 1'
#
loop_
_entity.id
_entity.type
_entity.pdbx_description
1 polymer ?
#
loop_
_entity_poly.entity_id
_entity_poly.type
_entity_poly.pdbx_seq_one_letter_code
_entity_poly.pdbx_strand_id
1 'polypeptide(L)'
;SKCQWVVAQAAGTVDFDAISSNVVIFRVDSSVEHNLGKEGYIIKIEEFSKSKFTITISGVTDRAILFGVGRLLREMRNDYHVSYASALQTQCYLTLDHQLIVSKPDYEMRQHQVAYRPKTNSYDAFTPKMMRQEVLDLALFGTNAIEMIPPGVDDALQSPNFTIPWLDMLTFVSGFCDKLDINVSMWYPAFFKTYDAPEMLKKAKEHWGLIFSHLRRLDVLFVPGGDPGGRPAKEFFKVVEMQAKYMRENFF
;
A
#
# COMPACT_ATOMS: atom_id res chain seq x y z
N SER A 1 -25.85 -17.54 -15.62
CA SER A 1 -26.32 -16.29 -14.97
C SER A 1 -25.19 -15.28 -14.99
N LYS A 2 -25.29 -14.22 -15.80
CA LYS A 2 -24.30 -13.14 -15.79
C LYS A 2 -24.52 -12.31 -14.53
N CYS A 3 -23.65 -12.42 -13.54
CA CYS A 3 -23.66 -11.49 -12.41
C CYS A 3 -23.28 -10.11 -12.97
N GLN A 4 -24.24 -9.19 -13.06
CA GLN A 4 -24.00 -7.83 -13.50
C GLN A 4 -23.77 -6.96 -12.27
N TRP A 5 -22.56 -6.41 -12.16
CA TRP A 5 -22.18 -5.50 -11.09
C TRP A 5 -22.34 -4.07 -11.58
N VAL A 6 -23.08 -3.24 -10.83
CA VAL A 6 -23.20 -1.81 -11.10
C VAL A 6 -22.54 -1.06 -9.94
N VAL A 7 -21.38 -0.48 -10.23
CA VAL A 7 -20.68 0.40 -9.27
C VAL A 7 -21.21 1.82 -9.49
N ALA A 8 -21.87 2.39 -8.49
CA ALA A 8 -22.41 3.75 -8.56
C ALA A 8 -21.71 4.63 -7.51
N GLN A 9 -21.02 5.67 -7.98
CA GLN A 9 -20.40 6.66 -7.10
C GLN A 9 -21.48 7.62 -6.57
N ALA A 10 -21.32 8.10 -5.33
CA ALA A 10 -22.34 8.74 -4.49
C ALA A 10 -23.07 10.00 -5.04
N ALA A 11 -22.80 10.44 -6.28
CA ALA A 11 -23.30 11.70 -6.82
C ALA A 11 -24.37 11.58 -7.94
N GLY A 12 -24.78 10.37 -8.33
CA GLY A 12 -25.76 10.18 -9.41
C GLY A 12 -27.03 9.46 -8.96
N THR A 13 -28.21 10.02 -9.31
CA THR A 13 -29.47 9.26 -9.33
C THR A 13 -29.36 8.17 -10.40
N VAL A 14 -29.20 6.93 -9.97
CA VAL A 14 -29.30 5.75 -10.85
C VAL A 14 -30.76 5.32 -10.88
N ASP A 15 -31.32 5.13 -12.08
CA ASP A 15 -32.65 4.54 -12.26
C ASP A 15 -32.57 3.03 -12.02
N PHE A 16 -33.09 2.58 -10.88
CA PHE A 16 -32.97 1.21 -10.39
C PHE A 16 -34.09 0.26 -10.90
N ASP A 17 -35.11 0.81 -11.55
CA ASP A 17 -36.26 0.04 -12.07
C ASP A 17 -35.96 -0.58 -13.44
N ALA A 18 -34.96 -0.07 -14.16
CA ALA A 18 -34.51 -0.60 -15.44
C ALA A 18 -33.70 -1.91 -15.36
N ILE A 19 -33.36 -2.40 -14.15
CA ILE A 19 -32.49 -3.56 -13.95
C ILE A 19 -33.29 -4.78 -13.46
N SER A 20 -33.42 -5.78 -14.33
CA SER A 20 -34.27 -6.98 -14.18
C SER A 20 -33.62 -8.18 -13.47
N SER A 21 -32.42 -8.01 -12.90
CA SER A 21 -31.65 -9.07 -12.21
C SER A 21 -31.33 -8.70 -10.76
N ASN A 22 -30.74 -9.64 -9.98
CA ASN A 22 -30.23 -9.33 -8.64
C ASN A 22 -29.20 -8.19 -8.75
N VAL A 23 -29.49 -7.05 -8.12
CA VAL A 23 -28.62 -5.86 -8.16
C VAL A 23 -27.90 -5.73 -6.83
N VAL A 24 -26.58 -5.57 -6.90
CA VAL A 24 -25.74 -5.15 -5.78
C VAL A 24 -25.16 -3.78 -6.10
N ILE A 25 -25.48 -2.78 -5.28
CA ILE A 25 -24.97 -1.41 -5.40
C ILE A 25 -23.84 -1.24 -4.40
N PHE A 26 -22.67 -0.79 -4.84
CA PHE A 26 -21.59 -0.41 -3.94
C PHE A 26 -21.63 1.09 -3.67
N ARG A 27 -21.59 1.48 -2.40
CA ARG A 27 -21.47 2.88 -1.97
C ARG A 27 -20.24 3.06 -1.10
N VAL A 28 -19.61 4.21 -1.24
CA VAL A 28 -18.50 4.67 -0.39
C VAL A 28 -18.97 5.91 0.35
N ASP A 29 -18.80 5.91 1.68
CA ASP A 29 -19.19 7.01 2.54
C ASP A 29 -18.05 7.40 3.49
N SER A 30 -17.74 8.68 3.58
CA SER A 30 -16.73 9.21 4.49
C SER A 30 -17.31 9.73 5.81
N SER A 31 -18.64 9.82 5.93
CA SER A 31 -19.33 10.22 7.15
C SER A 31 -19.55 9.00 8.06
N VAL A 32 -18.81 8.94 9.19
CA VAL A 32 -18.92 7.79 10.10
C VAL A 32 -19.06 8.26 11.55
N GLU A 33 -20.14 7.81 12.22
CA GLU A 33 -20.47 8.13 13.62
C GLU A 33 -19.82 7.17 14.65
N HIS A 34 -18.73 6.47 14.28
CA HIS A 34 -18.06 5.50 15.15
C HIS A 34 -16.60 5.87 15.44
N ASN A 35 -16.10 5.50 16.63
CA ASN A 35 -14.69 5.68 17.01
C ASN A 35 -13.78 4.63 16.35
N LEU A 36 -13.61 4.79 15.03
CA LEU A 36 -12.87 3.88 14.15
C LEU A 36 -11.39 4.23 14.02
N GLY A 37 -10.98 5.42 14.47
CA GLY A 37 -9.68 5.99 14.14
C GLY A 37 -9.55 6.28 12.64
N LYS A 38 -8.31 6.52 12.18
CA LYS A 38 -8.03 6.94 10.80
C LYS A 38 -8.14 5.80 9.78
N GLU A 39 -8.03 4.55 10.22
CA GLU A 39 -7.90 3.38 9.34
C GLU A 39 -9.02 2.34 9.51
N GLY A 40 -9.97 2.59 10.43
CA GLY A 40 -11.10 1.71 10.64
C GLY A 40 -12.26 1.97 9.67
N TYR A 41 -13.01 0.91 9.38
CA TYR A 41 -14.07 0.91 8.38
C TYR A 41 -15.32 0.16 8.87
N ILE A 42 -16.43 0.43 8.19
CA ILE A 42 -17.71 -0.26 8.32
C ILE A 42 -18.09 -0.83 6.96
N ILE A 43 -18.60 -2.06 6.92
CA ILE A 43 -19.29 -2.64 5.76
C ILE A 43 -20.71 -2.94 6.20
N LYS A 44 -21.68 -2.36 5.51
CA LYS A 44 -23.11 -2.55 5.79
C LYS A 44 -23.80 -3.11 4.55
N ILE A 45 -24.62 -4.15 4.73
CA ILE A 45 -25.41 -4.77 3.66
C ILE A 45 -26.89 -4.55 3.98
N GLU A 46 -27.60 -3.90 3.07
CA GLU A 46 -29.02 -3.54 3.25
C GLU A 46 -29.84 -3.98 2.05
N GLU A 47 -30.93 -4.69 2.29
CA GLU A 47 -31.92 -4.98 1.26
C GLU A 47 -32.82 -3.75 1.09
N PHE A 48 -32.90 -3.21 -0.14
CA PHE A 48 -33.77 -2.07 -0.44
C PHE A 48 -35.00 -2.46 -1.25
N SER A 49 -35.00 -3.65 -1.84
CA SER A 49 -36.14 -4.28 -2.50
C SER A 49 -35.87 -5.78 -2.61
N LYS A 50 -36.91 -6.59 -2.82
CA LYS A 50 -36.82 -8.05 -2.83
C LYS A 50 -35.67 -8.54 -3.73
N SER A 51 -34.68 -9.20 -3.13
CA SER A 51 -33.47 -9.72 -3.80
C SER A 51 -32.54 -8.65 -4.40
N LYS A 52 -32.63 -7.39 -3.94
CA LYS A 52 -31.76 -6.27 -4.35
C LYS A 52 -31.11 -5.65 -3.11
N PHE A 53 -29.77 -5.58 -3.14
CA PHE A 53 -28.97 -5.19 -1.98
C PHE A 53 -28.08 -3.98 -2.28
N THR A 54 -27.84 -3.17 -1.27
CA THR A 54 -26.78 -2.15 -1.25
C THR A 54 -25.71 -2.59 -0.26
N ILE A 55 -24.46 -2.58 -0.71
CA ILE A 55 -23.28 -2.75 0.14
C ILE A 55 -22.60 -1.39 0.27
N THR A 56 -22.59 -0.85 1.47
CA THR A 56 -21.93 0.42 1.78
C THR A 56 -20.65 0.14 2.55
N ILE A 57 -19.53 0.68 2.05
CA ILE A 57 -18.25 0.70 2.75
C ILE A 57 -18.02 2.12 3.23
N SER A 58 -17.77 2.29 4.51
CA SER A 58 -17.58 3.60 5.11
C SER A 58 -16.28 3.65 5.91
N GLY A 59 -15.60 4.79 5.90
CA GLY A 59 -14.34 4.99 6.61
C GLY A 59 -13.99 6.46 6.71
N VAL A 60 -13.23 6.85 7.74
CA VAL A 60 -12.88 8.27 7.97
C VAL A 60 -11.91 8.81 6.91
N THR A 61 -11.14 7.92 6.27
CA THR A 61 -10.15 8.26 5.24
C THR A 61 -10.30 7.35 4.02
N ASP A 62 -9.77 7.77 2.88
CA ASP A 62 -9.71 6.94 1.66
C ASP A 62 -8.95 5.63 1.91
N ARG A 63 -7.91 5.66 2.75
CA ARG A 63 -7.17 4.48 3.20
C ARG A 63 -8.06 3.50 3.97
N ALA A 64 -8.90 3.99 4.88
CA ALA A 64 -9.85 3.16 5.60
C ALA A 64 -10.85 2.49 4.64
N ILE A 65 -11.35 3.24 3.66
CA ILE A 65 -12.23 2.71 2.60
C ILE A 65 -11.51 1.62 1.81
N LEU A 66 -10.25 1.82 1.41
CA LEU A 66 -9.43 0.82 0.71
C LEU A 66 -9.30 -0.48 1.51
N PHE A 67 -9.08 -0.38 2.83
CA PHE A 67 -9.02 -1.54 3.72
C PHE A 67 -10.39 -2.24 3.84
N GLY A 68 -11.48 -1.47 3.86
CA GLY A 68 -12.85 -1.99 3.82
C GLY A 68 -13.16 -2.73 2.52
N VAL A 69 -12.71 -2.22 1.37
CA VAL A 69 -12.80 -2.91 0.07
C VAL A 69 -12.05 -4.23 0.13
N GLY A 70 -10.82 -4.22 0.64
CA GLY A 70 -10.03 -5.44 0.80
C GLY A 70 -10.70 -6.47 1.72
N ARG A 71 -11.33 -6.04 2.81
CA ARG A 71 -12.13 -6.93 3.67
C ARG A 71 -13.33 -7.50 2.93
N LEU A 72 -14.09 -6.68 2.21
CA LEU A 72 -15.24 -7.15 1.43
C LEU A 72 -14.85 -8.22 0.41
N LEU A 73 -13.75 -8.01 -0.31
CA LEU A 73 -13.23 -8.99 -1.27
C LEU A 73 -12.89 -10.33 -0.61
N ARG A 74 -12.45 -10.35 0.64
CA ARG A 74 -12.18 -11.58 1.41
C ARG A 74 -13.44 -12.26 1.94
N GLU A 75 -14.52 -11.50 2.17
CA GLU A 75 -15.83 -12.07 2.53
C GLU A 75 -16.55 -12.68 1.32
N MET A 76 -16.27 -12.18 0.12
CA MET A 76 -16.81 -12.72 -1.13
C MET A 76 -16.26 -14.12 -1.38
N ARG A 77 -17.14 -15.09 -1.53
CA ARG A 77 -16.80 -16.45 -1.92
C ARG A 77 -16.87 -16.58 -3.43
N ASN A 78 -15.80 -17.10 -4.01
CA ASN A 78 -15.77 -17.50 -5.40
C ASN A 78 -15.88 -19.02 -5.44
N ASP A 79 -16.97 -19.52 -6.01
CA ASP A 79 -17.17 -20.92 -6.31
C ASP A 79 -17.08 -21.12 -7.82
N TYR A 80 -16.45 -22.22 -8.23
CA TYR A 80 -16.37 -22.59 -9.62
C TYR A 80 -16.70 -24.08 -9.77
N HIS A 81 -17.54 -24.38 -10.75
CA HIS A 81 -17.89 -25.75 -11.10
C HIS A 81 -17.55 -26.02 -12.56
N VAL A 82 -16.81 -27.10 -12.80
CA VAL A 82 -16.47 -27.60 -14.13
C VAL A 82 -16.77 -29.10 -14.16
N SER A 83 -17.54 -29.54 -15.15
CA SER A 83 -17.69 -30.97 -15.46
C SER A 83 -17.55 -31.20 -16.97
N TYR A 84 -17.23 -32.43 -17.38
CA TYR A 84 -17.15 -32.79 -18.80
C TYR A 84 -18.45 -32.52 -19.59
N ALA A 85 -19.59 -32.39 -18.89
CA ALA A 85 -20.91 -32.16 -19.46
C ALA A 85 -21.43 -30.72 -19.29
N SER A 86 -20.70 -29.83 -18.59
CA SER A 86 -21.14 -28.45 -18.34
C SER A 86 -20.01 -27.44 -18.52
N ALA A 87 -20.33 -26.31 -19.14
CA ALA A 87 -19.40 -25.19 -19.24
C ALA A 87 -19.00 -24.69 -17.83
N LEU A 88 -17.80 -24.11 -17.72
CA LEU A 88 -17.32 -23.47 -16.49
C LEU A 88 -18.40 -22.51 -15.95
N GLN A 89 -18.93 -22.83 -14.77
CA GLN A 89 -19.80 -21.94 -14.02
C GLN A 89 -18.98 -21.27 -12.94
N THR A 90 -19.02 -19.95 -12.90
CA THR A 90 -18.45 -19.14 -11.83
C THR A 90 -19.59 -18.49 -11.06
N GLN A 91 -19.56 -18.64 -9.74
CA GLN A 91 -20.45 -17.97 -8.82
C GLN A 91 -19.62 -17.15 -7.85
N CYS A 92 -19.99 -15.88 -7.70
CA CYS A 92 -19.44 -15.03 -6.67
C CYS A 92 -20.61 -14.61 -5.78
N TYR A 93 -20.53 -14.92 -4.49
CA TYR A 93 -21.59 -14.64 -3.55
C TYR A 93 -21.03 -14.18 -2.21
N LEU A 94 -21.84 -13.39 -1.50
CA LEU A 94 -21.57 -12.92 -0.16
C LEU A 94 -22.61 -13.54 0.76
N THR A 95 -22.17 -14.16 1.85
CA THR A 95 -23.09 -14.71 2.87
C THR A 95 -23.67 -13.56 3.69
N LEU A 96 -24.99 -13.50 3.81
CA LEU A 96 -25.71 -12.44 4.53
C LEU A 96 -25.59 -12.56 6.07
N ASP A 97 -24.82 -13.52 6.57
CA ASP A 97 -24.59 -13.76 8.00
C ASP A 97 -23.99 -12.55 8.72
N HIS A 98 -23.38 -11.62 7.96
CA HIS A 98 -22.79 -10.38 8.46
C HIS A 98 -23.38 -9.15 7.75
N GLN A 99 -24.58 -8.74 8.16
CA GLN A 99 -25.22 -7.50 7.66
C GLN A 99 -24.44 -6.23 8.04
N LEU A 100 -23.58 -6.32 9.07
CA LEU A 100 -22.74 -5.23 9.54
C LEU A 100 -21.37 -5.78 9.98
N ILE A 101 -20.30 -5.26 9.40
CA ILE A 101 -18.92 -5.50 9.82
C ILE A 101 -18.34 -4.16 10.25
N VAL A 102 -17.84 -4.08 11.48
CA VAL A 102 -17.11 -2.90 11.99
C VAL A 102 -15.72 -3.38 12.38
N SER A 103 -14.69 -2.74 11.84
CA SER A 103 -13.31 -3.18 12.06
C SER A 103 -12.34 -2.01 12.09
N LYS A 104 -11.30 -2.12 12.91
CA LYS A 104 -10.17 -1.20 12.94
C LYS A 104 -8.89 -1.97 13.30
N PRO A 105 -7.71 -1.52 12.86
CA PRO A 105 -6.46 -2.21 13.21
C PRO A 105 -6.10 -2.03 14.68
N ASP A 106 -5.53 -3.07 15.28
CA ASP A 106 -5.01 -3.03 16.67
C ASP A 106 -3.62 -2.39 16.77
N TYR A 107 -2.84 -2.44 15.69
CA TYR A 107 -1.46 -1.94 15.63
C TYR A 107 -1.34 -0.82 14.62
N GLU A 108 -0.73 0.30 14.99
CA GLU A 108 -0.55 1.44 14.10
C GLU A 108 0.46 1.18 12.98
N MET A 109 1.47 0.33 13.20
CA MET A 109 2.49 0.00 12.21
C MET A 109 2.30 -1.41 11.66
N ARG A 110 1.98 -1.49 10.37
CA ARG A 110 1.79 -2.74 9.62
C ARG A 110 2.50 -2.62 8.29
N GLN A 111 3.83 -2.48 8.37
CA GLN A 111 4.69 -2.19 7.22
C GLN A 111 5.17 -3.48 6.54
N HIS A 112 5.41 -3.41 5.23
CA HIS A 112 6.00 -4.50 4.46
C HIS A 112 7.18 -3.98 3.64
N GLN A 113 8.31 -4.68 3.68
CA GLN A 113 9.49 -4.27 2.91
C GLN A 113 9.41 -4.83 1.49
N VAL A 114 9.37 -3.92 0.50
CA VAL A 114 9.39 -4.23 -0.92
C VAL A 114 10.71 -3.74 -1.50
N ALA A 115 11.72 -4.61 -1.46
CA ALA A 115 13.09 -4.25 -1.81
C ALA A 115 13.41 -4.57 -3.28
N TYR A 116 13.42 -3.55 -4.14
CA TYR A 116 13.89 -3.63 -5.53
C TYR A 116 15.42 -3.60 -5.61
N ARG A 117 16.10 -4.68 -5.21
CA ARG A 117 17.58 -4.74 -5.10
C ARG A 117 18.14 -6.06 -5.63
N PRO A 118 19.41 -6.12 -6.10
CA PRO A 118 20.02 -7.35 -6.64
C PRO A 118 20.44 -8.35 -5.55
N LYS A 119 19.52 -8.66 -4.64
CA LYS A 119 19.65 -9.68 -3.58
C LYS A 119 18.35 -10.47 -3.34
N THR A 120 17.22 -9.93 -3.75
CA THR A 120 15.92 -10.59 -3.60
C THR A 120 15.63 -11.46 -4.81
N ASN A 121 15.14 -12.68 -4.61
CA ASN A 121 14.90 -13.64 -5.69
C ASN A 121 13.74 -13.28 -6.65
N SER A 122 12.99 -12.21 -6.42
CA SER A 122 11.78 -11.91 -7.22
C SER A 122 11.54 -10.44 -7.51
N TYR A 123 11.69 -9.55 -6.53
CA TYR A 123 11.34 -8.13 -6.75
C TYR A 123 12.26 -7.44 -7.77
N ASP A 124 13.52 -7.83 -7.91
CA ASP A 124 14.43 -7.26 -8.91
C ASP A 124 13.98 -7.53 -10.36
N ALA A 125 13.11 -8.53 -10.59
CA ALA A 125 12.50 -8.80 -11.89
C ALA A 125 11.13 -8.12 -12.08
N PHE A 126 10.60 -7.39 -11.09
CA PHE A 126 9.26 -6.81 -11.17
C PHE A 126 9.22 -5.61 -12.11
N THR A 127 8.28 -5.65 -13.05
CA THR A 127 7.86 -4.46 -13.80
C THR A 127 7.09 -3.49 -12.90
N PRO A 128 6.97 -2.20 -13.26
CA PRO A 128 6.13 -1.26 -12.52
C PRO A 128 4.69 -1.74 -12.35
N LYS A 129 4.13 -2.45 -13.34
CA LYS A 129 2.79 -3.04 -13.25
C LYS A 129 2.71 -4.11 -12.15
N MET A 130 3.70 -4.99 -12.05
CA MET A 130 3.76 -6.01 -11.00
C MET A 130 3.97 -5.38 -9.63
N MET A 131 4.87 -4.40 -9.54
CA MET A 131 5.11 -3.66 -8.30
C MET A 131 3.86 -2.94 -7.79
N ARG A 132 3.11 -2.33 -8.71
CA ARG A 132 1.81 -1.71 -8.39
C ARG A 132 0.81 -2.73 -7.83
N GLN A 133 0.75 -3.91 -8.45
CA GLN A 133 -0.14 -4.98 -8.01
C GLN A 133 0.23 -5.46 -6.60
N GLU A 134 1.51 -5.71 -6.36
CA GLU A 134 2.03 -6.11 -5.04
C GLU A 134 1.65 -5.11 -3.93
N VAL A 135 1.91 -3.81 -4.16
CA VAL A 135 1.56 -2.76 -3.20
C VAL A 135 0.04 -2.69 -2.97
N LEU A 136 -0.75 -2.83 -4.04
CA LEU A 136 -2.21 -2.82 -3.93
C LEU A 136 -2.72 -4.03 -3.16
N ASP A 137 -2.19 -5.22 -3.41
CA ASP A 137 -2.58 -6.45 -2.72
C ASP A 137 -2.24 -6.35 -1.23
N LEU A 138 -1.04 -5.90 -0.89
CA LEU A 138 -0.65 -5.64 0.50
C LEU A 138 -1.61 -4.65 1.19
N ALA A 139 -1.98 -3.56 0.50
CA ALA A 139 -2.94 -2.59 1.01
C ALA A 139 -4.34 -3.20 1.22
N LEU A 140 -4.83 -4.03 0.30
CA LEU A 140 -6.10 -4.73 0.46
C LEU A 140 -6.09 -5.67 1.68
N PHE A 141 -4.93 -6.20 2.07
CA PHE A 141 -4.77 -6.96 3.32
C PHE A 141 -4.59 -6.09 4.58
N GLY A 142 -4.59 -4.77 4.46
CA GLY A 142 -4.50 -3.82 5.59
C GLY A 142 -3.08 -3.35 5.92
N THR A 143 -2.09 -3.65 5.06
CA THR A 143 -0.74 -3.07 5.15
C THR A 143 -0.84 -1.57 4.95
N ASN A 144 -0.20 -0.78 5.82
CA ASN A 144 -0.30 0.68 5.78
C ASN A 144 1.01 1.40 5.53
N ALA A 145 2.10 0.67 5.33
CA ALA A 145 3.36 1.24 4.90
C ALA A 145 4.15 0.27 4.01
N ILE A 146 4.86 0.82 3.03
CA ILE A 146 5.83 0.09 2.21
C ILE A 146 7.23 0.59 2.54
N GLU A 147 8.11 -0.33 2.97
CA GLU A 147 9.51 -0.04 3.22
C GLU A 147 10.34 -0.31 1.97
N MET A 148 11.04 0.71 1.48
CA MET A 148 11.95 0.61 0.33
C MET A 148 13.41 0.64 0.77
N ILE A 149 14.30 0.21 -0.12
CA ILE A 149 15.76 0.26 0.07
C ILE A 149 16.35 1.12 -1.06
N PRO A 150 17.23 2.09 -0.75
CA PRO A 150 17.87 2.92 -1.76
C PRO A 150 18.98 2.17 -2.50
N PRO A 151 19.29 2.55 -3.75
CA PRO A 151 20.46 2.05 -4.45
C PRO A 151 21.75 2.42 -3.74
N GLY A 152 22.80 1.67 -4.07
CA GLY A 152 24.16 1.95 -3.61
C GLY A 152 24.46 1.46 -2.20
N VAL A 153 23.50 0.85 -1.49
CA VAL A 153 23.77 0.16 -0.22
C VAL A 153 24.28 -1.23 -0.51
N ASP A 154 25.56 -1.50 -0.18
CA ASP A 154 26.29 -2.80 -0.17
C ASP A 154 26.03 -3.81 -1.31
N ASP A 155 25.28 -3.40 -2.33
CA ASP A 155 24.76 -4.14 -3.45
C ASP A 155 25.43 -3.68 -4.73
N ALA A 156 25.33 -4.52 -5.76
CA ALA A 156 25.51 -4.02 -7.11
C ALA A 156 24.51 -2.88 -7.39
N LEU A 157 24.92 -1.88 -8.15
CA LEU A 157 24.03 -0.78 -8.57
C LEU A 157 22.93 -1.26 -9.55
N GLN A 158 23.07 -2.47 -10.09
CA GLN A 158 22.19 -3.03 -11.11
C GLN A 158 21.99 -4.54 -10.90
N SER A 159 20.78 -5.02 -11.19
CA SER A 159 20.49 -6.44 -11.47
C SER A 159 20.37 -6.66 -12.98
N PRO A 160 20.84 -7.80 -13.54
CA PRO A 160 20.47 -8.18 -14.92
C PRO A 160 18.96 -8.34 -15.11
N ASN A 161 18.19 -8.50 -14.03
CA ASN A 161 16.74 -8.67 -14.07
C ASN A 161 15.97 -7.34 -14.01
N PHE A 162 16.63 -6.23 -13.68
CA PHE A 162 15.95 -4.95 -13.50
C PHE A 162 15.23 -4.54 -14.79
N THR A 163 13.91 -4.39 -14.69
CA THR A 163 13.06 -3.92 -15.78
C THR A 163 13.15 -2.42 -16.00
N ILE A 164 13.53 -1.65 -14.97
CA ILE A 164 13.78 -0.20 -14.99
C ILE A 164 14.91 0.15 -14.01
N PRO A 165 15.56 1.32 -14.12
CA PRO A 165 16.51 1.79 -13.12
C PRO A 165 15.93 1.78 -11.69
N TRP A 166 16.75 1.45 -10.70
CA TRP A 166 16.32 1.35 -9.30
C TRP A 166 15.68 2.66 -8.78
N LEU A 167 16.29 3.82 -9.07
CA LEU A 167 15.72 5.13 -8.70
C LEU A 167 14.34 5.38 -9.32
N ASP A 168 14.12 4.92 -10.55
CA ASP A 168 12.83 5.06 -11.23
C ASP A 168 11.77 4.19 -10.54
N MET A 169 12.15 3.00 -10.07
CA MET A 169 11.25 2.15 -9.29
C MET A 169 10.90 2.78 -7.93
N LEU A 170 11.87 3.40 -7.24
CA LEU A 170 11.58 4.13 -6.00
C LEU A 170 10.60 5.28 -6.23
N THR A 171 10.82 6.05 -7.31
CA THR A 171 9.92 7.14 -7.71
C THR A 171 8.51 6.63 -7.99
N PHE A 172 8.42 5.52 -8.72
CA PHE A 172 7.16 4.87 -9.07
C PHE A 172 6.38 4.40 -7.83
N VAL A 173 7.02 3.62 -6.95
CA VAL A 173 6.38 3.09 -5.74
C VAL A 173 5.98 4.21 -4.80
N SER A 174 6.86 5.19 -4.57
CA SER A 174 6.57 6.35 -3.73
C SER A 174 5.36 7.15 -4.24
N GLY A 175 5.32 7.44 -5.55
CA GLY A 175 4.20 8.14 -6.17
C GLY A 175 2.90 7.33 -6.20
N PHE A 176 2.96 5.99 -6.24
CA PHE A 176 1.78 5.15 -6.14
C PHE A 176 1.24 5.08 -4.70
N CYS A 177 2.13 4.97 -3.72
CA CYS A 177 1.77 5.00 -2.29
C CYS A 177 1.16 6.34 -1.89
N ASP A 178 1.66 7.47 -2.43
CA ASP A 178 1.04 8.79 -2.28
C ASP A 178 -0.45 8.79 -2.71
N LYS A 179 -0.75 8.20 -3.88
CA LYS A 179 -2.12 8.13 -4.43
C LYS A 179 -3.05 7.23 -3.64
N LEU A 180 -2.54 6.15 -3.05
CA LEU A 180 -3.35 5.21 -2.26
C LEU A 180 -3.49 5.61 -0.79
N ASP A 181 -2.86 6.72 -0.40
CA ASP A 181 -2.59 7.05 0.99
C ASP A 181 -1.97 5.86 1.76
N ILE A 182 -0.88 5.28 1.26
CA ILE A 182 -0.07 4.29 1.97
C ILE A 182 1.25 4.93 2.36
N ASN A 183 1.68 4.75 3.61
CA ASN A 183 2.92 5.34 4.08
C ASN A 183 4.12 4.75 3.32
N VAL A 184 5.17 5.54 3.16
CA VAL A 184 6.45 5.11 2.61
C VAL A 184 7.48 5.19 3.72
N SER A 185 8.07 4.06 4.08
CA SER A 185 9.29 4.04 4.86
C SER A 185 10.48 3.73 3.96
N MET A 186 11.66 4.12 4.38
CA MET A 186 12.89 3.70 3.73
C MET A 186 13.90 3.26 4.75
N TRP A 187 14.34 2.02 4.59
CA TRP A 187 15.51 1.51 5.28
C TRP A 187 16.74 2.16 4.64
N TYR A 188 17.46 2.98 5.41
CA TYR A 188 18.62 3.72 4.94
C TYR A 188 19.72 3.71 6.01
N PRO A 189 20.78 2.91 5.86
CA PRO A 189 21.84 2.84 6.86
C PRO A 189 22.74 4.08 6.86
N ALA A 190 23.52 4.22 7.93
CA ALA A 190 24.68 5.11 7.98
C ALA A 190 25.81 4.63 7.05
N PHE A 191 25.52 4.65 5.75
CA PHE A 191 26.21 3.98 4.65
C PHE A 191 27.68 4.37 4.50
N PHE A 192 28.01 5.66 4.69
CA PHE A 192 29.38 6.13 4.50
C PHE A 192 30.25 5.73 5.68
N LYS A 193 31.48 5.25 5.43
CA LYS A 193 32.40 4.82 6.49
C LYS A 193 32.60 5.88 7.58
N THR A 194 32.79 7.13 7.18
CA THR A 194 32.93 8.30 8.07
C THR A 194 32.15 9.49 7.52
N TYR A 195 31.77 10.40 8.44
CA TYR A 195 31.08 11.66 8.17
C TYR A 195 31.87 12.88 8.70
N ASP A 196 33.11 12.68 9.18
CA ASP A 196 33.86 13.72 9.87
C ASP A 196 34.62 14.65 8.92
N ALA A 197 35.03 14.15 7.76
CA ALA A 197 35.67 14.96 6.73
C ALA A 197 34.63 15.78 5.95
N PRO A 198 34.84 17.09 5.70
CA PRO A 198 33.90 17.92 4.96
C PRO A 198 33.53 17.36 3.57
N GLU A 199 34.49 16.75 2.87
CA GLU A 199 34.25 16.11 1.57
C GLU A 199 33.34 14.88 1.69
N MET A 200 33.51 14.07 2.74
CA MET A 200 32.66 12.89 2.97
C MET A 200 31.25 13.28 3.37
N LEU A 201 31.11 14.30 4.21
CA LEU A 201 29.79 14.85 4.55
C LEU A 201 29.11 15.46 3.32
N LYS A 202 29.86 16.11 2.43
CA LYS A 202 29.32 16.62 1.16
C LYS A 202 28.79 15.49 0.28
N LYS A 203 29.57 14.42 0.07
CA LYS A 203 29.13 13.22 -0.69
C LYS A 203 27.91 12.56 -0.06
N ALA A 204 27.85 12.50 1.28
CA ALA A 204 26.69 11.96 1.98
C ALA A 204 25.43 12.79 1.72
N LYS A 205 25.53 14.12 1.81
CA LYS A 205 24.42 15.04 1.51
C LYS A 205 23.99 14.98 0.06
N GLU A 206 24.92 14.88 -0.88
CA GLU A 206 24.61 14.70 -2.30
C GLU A 206 23.85 13.39 -2.54
N HIS A 207 24.26 12.29 -1.89
CA HIS A 207 23.57 11.01 -1.99
C HIS A 207 22.18 11.04 -1.33
N TRP A 208 22.05 11.63 -0.13
CA TRP A 208 20.76 11.87 0.51
C TRP A 208 19.84 12.70 -0.38
N GLY A 209 20.34 13.82 -0.91
CA GLY A 209 19.61 14.71 -1.79
C GLY A 209 19.12 13.99 -3.04
N LEU A 210 19.99 13.20 -3.68
CA LEU A 210 19.64 12.36 -4.82
C LEU A 210 18.51 11.38 -4.49
N ILE A 211 18.61 10.61 -3.41
CA ILE A 211 17.58 9.62 -3.08
C ILE A 211 16.26 10.30 -2.70
N PHE A 212 16.30 11.25 -1.77
CA PHE A 212 15.09 11.84 -1.19
C PHE A 212 14.32 12.71 -2.18
N SER A 213 14.99 13.35 -3.15
CA SER A 213 14.32 14.14 -4.19
C SER A 213 13.47 13.30 -5.16
N HIS A 214 13.71 11.99 -5.24
CA HIS A 214 12.95 11.08 -6.09
C HIS A 214 11.69 10.55 -5.40
N LEU A 215 11.53 10.79 -4.10
CA LEU A 215 10.42 10.27 -3.33
C LEU A 215 9.34 11.33 -3.20
N ARG A 216 8.22 11.12 -3.89
CA ARG A 216 7.04 11.98 -3.74
C ARG A 216 6.45 11.90 -2.33
N ARG A 217 6.53 10.74 -1.71
CA ARG A 217 6.15 10.43 -0.34
C ARG A 217 7.28 9.70 0.38
N LEU A 218 7.60 10.16 1.58
CA LEU A 218 8.49 9.51 2.54
C LEU A 218 8.01 9.90 3.95
N ASP A 219 7.38 8.99 4.67
CA ASP A 219 6.83 9.24 6.01
C ASP A 219 7.83 8.88 7.12
N VAL A 220 8.67 7.87 6.87
CA VAL A 220 9.61 7.34 7.87
C VAL A 220 10.96 7.03 7.23
N LEU A 221 12.03 7.53 7.84
CA LEU A 221 13.39 7.06 7.56
C LEU A 221 13.81 6.10 8.66
N PHE A 222 13.99 4.83 8.32
CA PHE A 222 14.46 3.81 9.25
C PHE A 222 15.98 3.64 9.09
N VAL A 223 16.74 4.09 10.09
CA VAL A 223 18.20 3.97 10.09
C VAL A 223 18.60 2.76 10.93
N PRO A 224 19.04 1.64 10.32
CA PRO A 224 19.46 0.44 11.06
C PRO A 224 20.78 0.66 11.80
N GLY A 225 20.86 0.20 13.05
CA GLY A 225 22.13 0.14 13.80
C GLY A 225 22.99 -1.09 13.51
N GLY A 226 22.40 -2.14 12.92
CA GLY A 226 23.00 -3.49 12.85
C GLY A 226 23.49 -3.96 11.48
N ASP A 227 22.84 -3.61 10.37
CA ASP A 227 23.23 -3.98 9.00
C ASP A 227 23.34 -2.70 8.17
N PRO A 228 24.52 -2.33 7.60
CA PRO A 228 25.80 -3.07 7.61
C PRO A 228 26.52 -3.08 8.96
N GLY A 229 25.97 -2.40 9.98
CA GLY A 229 26.44 -2.49 11.36
C GLY A 229 27.84 -1.95 11.62
N GLY A 230 28.39 -2.33 12.77
CA GLY A 230 29.79 -2.06 13.12
C GLY A 230 30.11 -0.64 13.58
N ARG A 231 29.14 0.27 13.62
CA ARG A 231 29.33 1.64 14.12
C ARG A 231 29.04 1.71 15.63
N PRO A 232 29.94 2.30 16.45
CA PRO A 232 29.66 2.54 17.86
C PRO A 232 28.41 3.41 18.05
N ALA A 233 27.60 3.12 19.07
CA ALA A 233 26.31 3.79 19.30
C ALA A 233 26.41 5.32 19.30
N LYS A 234 27.44 5.89 19.93
CA LYS A 234 27.67 7.34 19.98
C LYS A 234 27.86 7.94 18.58
N GLU A 235 28.63 7.27 17.73
CA GLU A 235 28.84 7.72 16.34
C GLU A 235 27.58 7.52 15.50
N PHE A 236 26.87 6.41 15.72
CA PHE A 236 25.61 6.12 15.05
C PHE A 236 24.56 7.22 15.29
N PHE A 237 24.30 7.57 16.55
CA PHE A 237 23.33 8.63 16.86
C PHE A 237 23.74 10.00 16.31
N LYS A 238 25.05 10.31 16.29
CA LYS A 238 25.58 11.52 15.67
C LYS A 238 25.25 11.58 14.16
N VAL A 239 25.39 10.46 13.44
CA VAL A 239 25.07 10.39 12.01
C VAL A 239 23.56 10.46 11.78
N VAL A 240 22.77 9.76 12.59
CA VAL A 240 21.29 9.81 12.53
C VAL A 240 20.80 11.25 12.72
N GLU A 241 21.35 11.98 13.69
CA GLU A 241 21.01 13.38 13.93
C GLU A 241 21.35 14.27 12.72
N MET A 242 22.52 14.08 12.10
CA MET A 242 22.90 14.80 10.88
C MET A 242 21.95 14.53 9.72
N GLN A 243 21.59 13.25 9.50
CA GLN A 243 20.70 12.86 8.42
C GLN A 243 19.27 13.37 8.66
N ALA A 244 18.77 13.26 9.88
CA ALA A 244 17.46 13.78 10.27
C ALA A 244 17.39 15.31 10.10
N LYS A 245 18.44 16.04 10.51
CA LYS A 245 18.54 17.48 10.30
C LYS A 245 18.53 17.82 8.81
N TYR A 246 19.34 17.14 8.00
CA TYR A 246 19.38 17.37 6.57
C TYR A 246 18.01 17.16 5.91
N MET A 247 17.30 16.07 6.24
CA MET A 247 15.96 15.84 5.66
C MET A 247 14.97 16.94 6.03
N ARG A 248 14.91 17.32 7.31
CA ARG A 248 13.99 18.35 7.81
C ARG A 248 14.28 19.75 7.25
N GLU A 249 15.50 20.02 6.80
CA GLU A 249 15.85 21.32 6.23
C GLU A 249 15.60 21.41 4.72
N ASN A 250 15.49 20.27 4.03
CA ASN A 250 15.49 20.21 2.56
C ASN A 250 14.22 19.59 1.95
N PHE A 251 13.45 18.81 2.70
CA PHE A 251 12.32 18.02 2.17
C PHE A 251 11.02 18.09 2.99
N PHE A 252 11.06 18.63 4.21
CA PHE A 252 9.89 18.82 5.11
C PHE A 252 9.91 20.23 5.71
#